data_AF-A0A8J7TU83-F1
#
_entry.id   AF-A0A8J7TU83-F1
#
_cell.length_a   1.000
_cell.length_b   1.000
_cell.length_c   1.000
_cell.angle_alpha   90.00
_cell.angle_beta   90.00
_cell.angle_gamma   90.00
#
_symmetry.space_group_name_H-M   'P 1'
#
loop_
_entity.id
_entity.type
_entity.pdbx_description
1 polymer ?
#
loop_
_entity_poly.entity_id
_entity_poly.type
_entity_poly.pdbx_seq_one_letter_code
_entity_poly.pdbx_strand_id
1 'polypeptide(L)' 'MDHLLTEARNPSSIDLDALNSIEIVRLMNGEDARVPAAVADQAEPIARAIDVIADRLRAGGRLV' A
#
# COMPACT_ATOMS: atom_id res chain seq x y z
N MET A 1 -19.77 -12.22 -1.59
CA MET A 1 -18.34 -11.94 -1.81
C MET A 1 -18.22 -10.42 -1.85
N ASP A 2 -18.52 -9.72 -0.75
CA ASP A 2 -19.21 -8.42 -0.90
C ASP A 2 -18.45 -7.18 -0.44
N HIS A 3 -17.20 -7.23 0.06
CA HIS A 3 -16.47 -6.00 0.39
C HIS A 3 -14.94 -6.18 0.28
N LEU A 4 -14.44 -6.48 -0.92
CA LEU A 4 -13.00 -6.37 -1.16
C LEU A 4 -12.65 -4.92 -1.49
N LEU A 5 -11.80 -4.29 -0.66
CA LEU A 5 -11.41 -2.89 -0.81
C LEU A 5 -10.61 -2.65 -2.11
N THR A 6 -9.83 -3.65 -2.53
CA THR A 6 -9.00 -3.59 -3.75
C THR A 6 -9.82 -3.56 -5.05
N GLU A 7 -11.07 -4.02 -5.00
CA GLU A 7 -12.03 -4.08 -6.09
C GLU A 7 -13.04 -2.93 -6.03
N ALA A 8 -13.00 -2.12 -4.97
CA ALA A 8 -13.82 -0.93 -4.83
C ALA A 8 -13.35 0.17 -5.79
N ARG A 9 -14.31 0.89 -6.37
CA ARG A 9 -14.00 2.08 -7.17
C ARG A 9 -13.49 3.20 -6.25
N ASN A 10 -12.40 3.85 -6.65
CA ASN A 10 -11.96 5.08 -5.98
C ASN A 10 -12.90 6.25 -6.37
N PRO A 11 -13.62 6.87 -5.41
CA PRO A 11 -14.48 8.00 -5.70
C PRO A 11 -13.76 9.20 -6.31
N SER A 12 -12.48 9.39 -6.00
CA SER A 12 -11.66 10.48 -6.54
C SER A 12 -11.38 10.33 -8.04
N SER A 13 -11.54 9.12 -8.60
CA SER A 13 -11.20 8.80 -9.98
C SER A 13 -12.40 8.41 -10.85
N ILE A 14 -13.63 8.79 -10.46
CA ILE A 14 -14.84 8.42 -11.20
C ILE A 14 -14.81 8.95 -12.65
N ASP A 15 -14.33 10.19 -12.84
CA ASP A 15 -14.27 10.87 -14.14
C ASP A 15 -12.84 10.91 -14.70
N LEU A 16 -12.03 9.89 -14.40
CA LEU A 16 -10.60 9.84 -14.78
C LEU A 16 -10.37 10.02 -16.29
N ASP A 17 -11.30 9.52 -17.11
CA ASP A 17 -11.27 9.58 -18.58
C ASP A 17 -11.54 10.98 -19.14
N ALA A 18 -12.14 11.88 -18.34
CA ALA A 18 -12.37 13.26 -18.70
C ALA A 18 -11.20 14.21 -18.33
N LEU A 19 -10.23 13.73 -17.55
CA LEU A 19 -9.09 14.51 -17.10
C LEU A 19 -8.01 14.64 -18.19
N ASN A 20 -7.33 15.79 -18.20
CA ASN A 20 -6.11 15.95 -19.00
C ASN A 20 -4.90 15.29 -18.31
N SER A 21 -3.79 15.15 -19.02
CA SER A 21 -2.62 14.41 -18.52
C SER A 21 -2.06 14.94 -17.20
N ILE A 22 -2.04 16.26 -16.96
CA ILE A 22 -1.48 16.80 -15.71
C ILE A 22 -2.42 16.57 -14.52
N GLU A 23 -3.73 16.58 -14.76
CA GLU A 23 -4.74 16.25 -13.74
C GLU A 23 -4.65 14.78 -13.34
N ILE A 24 -4.49 13.86 -14.31
CA ILE A 24 -4.27 12.44 -14.05
C ILE A 24 -3.03 12.23 -13.18
N VAL A 25 -1.89 12.85 -13.55
CA VAL A 25 -0.65 12.73 -12.77
C VAL A 25 -0.82 13.26 -11.35
N ARG A 26 -1.53 14.38 -11.17
CA ARG A 26 -1.79 14.93 -9.83
C ARG A 26 -2.70 14.02 -9.00
N LEU A 27 -3.73 13.45 -9.61
CA LEU A 27 -4.62 12.49 -8.96
C LEU A 27 -3.81 11.27 -8.48
N MET A 28 -3.01 10.67 -9.35
CA MET A 28 -2.18 9.50 -9.02
C MET A 28 -1.22 9.81 -7.88
N ASN A 29 -0.49 10.94 -7.97
CA ASN A 29 0.43 11.36 -6.90
C ASN A 29 -0.30 11.59 -5.56
N GLY A 30 -1.54 12.08 -5.60
CA GLY A 30 -2.37 12.26 -4.42
C GLY A 30 -2.70 10.93 -3.73
N GLU A 31 -3.02 9.88 -4.50
CA GLU A 31 -3.26 8.55 -3.95
C GLU A 31 -1.95 7.88 -3.49
N ASP A 32 -0.87 8.01 -4.26
CA ASP A 32 0.46 7.49 -3.88
C ASP A 32 0.94 8.07 -2.55
N ALA A 33 0.67 9.35 -2.28
CA ALA A 33 1.03 10.02 -1.03
C ALA A 33 0.34 9.42 0.20
N ARG A 34 -0.72 8.62 0.03
CA ARG A 34 -1.40 7.92 1.14
C ARG A 34 -0.67 6.64 1.55
N VAL A 35 0.15 6.06 0.67
CA VAL A 35 0.86 4.80 0.92
C VAL A 35 1.83 4.91 2.10
N PRO A 36 2.69 5.95 2.22
CA PRO A 36 3.60 6.06 3.37
C PRO A 36 2.88 6.11 4.72
N ALA A 37 1.72 6.79 4.79
CA ALA A 37 0.92 6.85 6.01
C ALA A 37 0.35 5.47 6.37
N ALA A 38 -0.20 4.74 5.38
CA ALA A 38 -0.70 3.38 5.60
C ALA A 38 0.41 2.40 6.04
N VAL A 39 1.63 2.55 5.51
CA VAL A 39 2.79 1.77 5.97
C VAL A 39 3.18 2.14 7.39
N ALA A 40 3.16 3.43 7.74
CA ALA A 40 3.44 3.90 9.09
C ALA A 40 2.45 3.34 10.13
N ASP A 41 1.17 3.25 9.78
CA ASP A 41 0.15 2.63 10.63
C ASP A 41 0.39 1.14 10.88
N GLN A 42 1.20 0.47 10.04
CA GLN A 42 1.58 -0.94 10.18
C GLN A 42 2.98 -1.13 10.79
N ALA A 43 3.60 -0.08 11.35
CA ALA A 43 4.96 -0.13 11.87
C ALA A 43 5.20 -1.24 12.90
N GLU A 44 4.27 -1.44 13.85
CA GLU A 44 4.39 -2.48 14.88
C GLU A 44 4.34 -3.92 14.30
N PRO A 45 3.32 -4.31 13.50
CA PRO A 45 3.34 -5.59 12.80
C PRO A 45 4.59 -5.81 11.93
N ILE A 46 5.04 -4.78 11.21
CA ILE A 46 6.23 -4.84 10.37
C ILE A 46 7.48 -5.10 11.24
N ALA A 47 7.63 -4.39 12.35
CA ALA A 47 8.75 -4.60 13.28
C ALA A 47 8.76 -6.03 13.83
N ARG A 48 7.61 -6.55 14.27
CA ARG A 48 7.51 -7.95 14.73
C ARG A 48 7.88 -8.95 13.65
N ALA A 49 7.46 -8.71 12.40
CA ALA A 49 7.83 -9.56 11.29
C ALA A 49 9.35 -9.54 11.05
N ILE A 50 9.96 -8.35 11.09
CA ILE A 50 11.42 -8.18 10.97
C ILE A 50 12.14 -9.00 12.05
N ASP A 51 11.73 -8.91 13.31
CA ASP A 51 12.37 -9.62 14.42
C ASP A 51 12.32 -11.15 14.20
N VAL A 52 11.14 -11.69 13.88
CA VAL A 52 10.94 -13.12 13.63
C VAL A 52 11.78 -13.60 12.44
N ILE A 53 11.83 -12.80 11.36
CA ILE A 53 12.61 -13.12 10.18
C ILE A 53 14.11 -13.09 10.50
N ALA A 54 14.57 -12.08 11.22
CA ALA A 54 15.97 -11.94 11.62
C ALA A 54 16.43 -13.14 12.47
N ASP A 55 15.62 -13.57 13.44
CA ASP A 55 15.92 -14.75 14.25
C ASP A 55 16.00 -16.03 13.42
N ARG A 56 15.08 -16.21 12.47
CA ARG A 56 15.12 -17.34 11.53
C ARG A 56 16.39 -17.33 10.68
N LEU A 57 16.77 -16.18 10.14
CA LEU A 57 17.97 -16.04 9.32
C LEU A 57 19.24 -16.33 10.15
N ARG A 58 19.32 -15.86 11.40
CA ARG A 58 20.42 -16.17 12.33
C ARG A 58 20.54 -17.67 12.61
N ALA A 59 19.42 -18.38 12.64
CA ALA A 59 19.38 -19.83 12.81
C ALA A 59 19.67 -20.63 11.51
N GLY A 60 20.09 -19.98 10.43
CA GLY A 60 20.36 -20.63 9.13
C GLY A 60 19.11 -20.93 8.31
N GLY A 61 17.95 -20.38 8.69
CA GLY A 61 16.71 -20.46 7.93
C GLY A 61 16.67 -19.53 6.71
N ARG A 62 15.50 -19.45 6.05
CA ARG A 62 15.27 -18.62 4.86
C ARG A 62 13.92 -17.90 4.96
N LEU A 63 13.82 -16.74 4.32
CA LEU A 63 12.56 -16.03 4.07
C LEU A 63 11.98 -16.50 2.72
N VAL A 64 10.68 -16.80 2.68
CA VAL A 64 9.94 -17.25 1.48
C VAL A 64 8.58 -16.59 1.39
#